data_AF-A0A182AQC1-F1
#
_entry.id   AF-A0A182AQC1-F1
#
_cell.length_a   1.000
_cell.length_b   1.000
_cell.length_c   1.000
_cell.angle_alpha   90.00
_cell.angle_beta   90.00
_cell.angle_gamma   90.00
#
_symmetry.space_group_name_H-M   'P 1'
#
loop_
_entity.id
_entity.type
_entity.pdbx_description
1 polymer ?
#
loop_
_entity_poly.entity_id
_entity_poly.type
_entity_poly.pdbx_seq_one_letter_code
_entity_poly.pdbx_strand_id
1 'polypeptide(L)'
;MTPLNGTSPTATSSPLSPVSRRGAELPTPTRWRSALAISLVVAALCLFDGNLDGNEAGKLALARQAVDPGWIPGDWYLNDSQGYQWLFQQLSGRVVGWLGFGPGSLLLRLLGYGLWGWALAGFTVPLGLPPALAALAAGLFSLQQGVVAAEWMVGSAEPKTFAYAALLLAYTAWRQRRWWPCGLYSGLACSFHLLVGGFGVLSLAGLTLLRAGWRWRRPSLAPWTWGFLLAALPALLAVVEQLLGGAAHRRSPPGGACRRRAGSTWCCAIPTTCCPAAGRRATGPGWG
;
A
#
# COMPACT_ATOMS: atom_id res chain seq x y z
N MET A 1 35.86 38.73 -65.69
CA MET A 1 34.87 38.78 -64.59
C MET A 1 33.50 38.78 -65.23
N THR A 2 32.79 37.66 -65.15
CA THR A 2 31.52 37.43 -65.87
C THR A 2 30.49 37.01 -64.81
N PRO A 3 29.34 37.69 -64.67
CA PRO A 3 28.36 37.32 -63.67
C PRO A 3 27.48 36.18 -64.19
N LEU A 4 27.48 35.06 -63.49
CA LEU A 4 26.56 33.93 -63.71
C LEU A 4 25.21 34.27 -63.08
N ASN A 5 24.26 34.67 -63.92
CA ASN A 5 22.87 34.92 -63.54
C ASN A 5 22.06 33.64 -63.78
N GLY A 6 22.03 32.76 -62.79
CA GLY A 6 21.23 31.52 -62.81
C GLY A 6 19.91 31.73 -62.08
N THR A 7 18.81 31.75 -62.83
CA THR A 7 17.45 31.76 -62.29
C THR A 7 17.08 30.37 -61.76
N SER A 8 16.93 30.27 -60.44
CA SER A 8 16.45 29.04 -59.78
C SER A 8 15.01 28.72 -60.20
N PRO A 9 14.68 27.44 -60.48
CA PRO A 9 13.32 27.05 -60.81
C PRO A 9 12.40 27.16 -59.59
N THR A 10 11.32 27.91 -59.76
CA THR A 10 10.22 28.07 -58.79
C THR A 10 9.50 26.73 -58.64
N ALA A 11 9.78 25.99 -57.56
CA ALA A 11 9.10 24.75 -57.25
C ALA A 11 7.65 25.04 -56.83
N THR A 12 6.70 24.76 -57.72
CA THR A 12 5.27 24.85 -57.48
C THR A 12 4.87 23.74 -56.51
N SER A 13 4.72 24.06 -55.21
CA SER A 13 4.23 23.12 -54.21
C SER A 13 2.75 22.83 -54.46
N SER A 14 2.43 21.66 -55.00
CA SER A 14 1.05 21.17 -55.07
C SER A 14 0.47 21.09 -53.65
N PRO A 15 -0.71 21.68 -53.38
CA PRO A 15 -1.34 21.57 -52.08
C PRO A 15 -1.81 20.13 -51.90
N LEU A 16 -1.09 19.37 -51.06
CA LEU A 16 -1.52 18.06 -50.59
C LEU A 16 -2.91 18.23 -49.96
N SER A 17 -3.92 17.59 -50.56
CA SER A 17 -5.27 17.56 -50.02
C SER A 17 -5.20 17.02 -48.59
N PRO A 18 -5.82 17.69 -47.59
CA PRO A 18 -5.80 17.20 -46.22
C PRO A 18 -6.46 15.83 -46.20
N VAL A 19 -5.65 14.79 -45.99
CA VAL A 19 -6.13 13.43 -45.75
C VAL A 19 -7.00 13.53 -44.50
N SER A 20 -8.32 13.51 -44.70
CA SER A 20 -9.31 13.45 -43.64
C SER A 20 -9.16 12.11 -42.95
N ARG A 21 -8.24 12.02 -41.98
CA ARG A 21 -8.21 10.94 -40.99
C ARG A 21 -9.44 11.16 -40.11
N ARG A 22 -10.62 10.72 -40.58
CA ARG A 22 -11.70 10.28 -39.68
C ARG A 22 -11.19 9.02 -38.96
N GLY A 23 -10.23 9.21 -38.06
CA GLY A 23 -9.93 8.22 -37.05
C GLY A 23 -11.21 8.07 -36.23
N ALA A 24 -11.77 6.86 -36.18
CA ALA A 24 -12.89 6.58 -35.30
C ALA A 24 -12.49 7.06 -33.90
N GLU A 25 -13.19 8.07 -33.37
CA GLU A 25 -13.01 8.50 -31.99
C GLU A 25 -13.36 7.30 -31.11
N LEU A 26 -12.34 6.63 -30.59
CA LEU A 26 -12.54 5.54 -29.65
C LEU A 26 -13.27 6.12 -28.43
N PRO A 27 -14.34 5.47 -27.94
CA PRO A 27 -15.09 5.96 -26.79
C PRO A 27 -14.14 6.20 -25.62
N THR A 28 -14.16 7.41 -25.05
CA THR A 28 -13.32 7.73 -23.89
C THR A 28 -13.67 6.78 -22.74
N PRO A 29 -12.71 6.01 -22.21
CA PRO A 29 -12.99 5.02 -21.18
C PRO A 29 -13.50 5.69 -19.91
N THR A 30 -14.59 5.19 -19.34
CA THR A 30 -15.10 5.71 -18.06
C THR A 30 -14.26 5.19 -16.90
N ARG A 31 -14.08 6.01 -15.86
CA ARG A 31 -13.29 5.65 -14.67
C ARG A 31 -13.81 4.39 -13.98
N TRP A 32 -15.13 4.25 -13.82
CA TRP A 32 -15.71 3.10 -13.13
C TRP A 32 -15.53 1.79 -13.90
N ARG A 33 -15.59 1.81 -15.24
CA ARG A 33 -15.33 0.60 -16.07
C ARG A 33 -13.89 0.13 -15.94
N SER A 34 -12.95 1.07 -15.99
CA SER A 34 -11.53 0.77 -15.78
C SER A 34 -11.27 0.27 -14.36
N ALA A 35 -11.87 0.91 -13.35
CA ALA A 35 -11.73 0.49 -11.96
C ALA A 35 -12.27 -0.94 -11.73
N LEU A 36 -13.45 -1.25 -12.26
CA LEU A 36 -14.04 -2.58 -12.18
C LEU A 36 -13.17 -3.62 -12.87
N ALA A 37 -12.73 -3.36 -14.11
CA ALA A 37 -11.89 -4.28 -14.87
C ALA A 37 -10.57 -4.58 -14.13
N ILE A 38 -9.90 -3.54 -13.60
CA ILE A 38 -8.67 -3.69 -12.81
C ILE A 38 -8.95 -4.52 -11.55
N SER A 39 -10.00 -4.18 -10.81
CA SER A 39 -10.34 -4.87 -9.55
C SER A 39 -10.63 -6.34 -9.78
N LEU A 40 -11.35 -6.68 -10.86
CA LEU A 40 -11.67 -8.07 -11.22
C LEU A 40 -10.42 -8.86 -11.61
N VAL A 41 -9.50 -8.28 -12.40
CA VAL A 41 -8.25 -8.97 -12.76
C VAL A 41 -7.37 -9.17 -11.52
N VAL A 42 -7.20 -8.16 -10.67
CA VAL A 42 -6.43 -8.30 -9.43
C VAL A 42 -7.08 -9.32 -8.50
N ALA A 43 -8.41 -9.32 -8.35
CA ALA A 43 -9.12 -10.32 -7.57
C ALA A 43 -8.96 -11.74 -8.14
N ALA A 44 -9.06 -11.91 -9.46
CA ALA A 44 -8.89 -13.20 -10.10
C ALA A 44 -7.48 -13.79 -9.86
N LEU A 45 -6.46 -12.94 -9.79
CA LEU A 45 -5.08 -13.36 -9.56
C LEU A 45 -4.77 -13.58 -8.07
N CYS A 46 -5.27 -12.71 -7.19
CA CYS A 46 -4.77 -12.63 -5.82
C CYS A 46 -5.78 -13.04 -4.75
N LEU A 47 -7.09 -13.14 -5.03
CA LEU A 47 -8.11 -13.23 -3.97
C LEU A 47 -7.89 -14.41 -3.02
N PHE A 48 -7.54 -15.59 -3.56
CA PHE A 48 -7.32 -16.81 -2.78
C PHE A 48 -5.84 -17.13 -2.58
N ASP A 49 -4.94 -16.42 -3.24
CA ASP A 49 -3.50 -16.67 -3.17
C ASP A 49 -2.97 -16.32 -1.77
N GLY A 50 -2.42 -17.32 -1.06
CA GLY A 50 -1.91 -17.16 0.31
C GLY A 50 -2.93 -16.56 1.29
N ASN A 51 -4.23 -16.84 1.14
CA ASN A 51 -5.26 -16.31 2.04
C ASN A 51 -5.02 -16.78 3.48
N LEU A 52 -4.97 -15.84 4.43
CA LEU A 52 -4.58 -16.07 5.82
C LEU A 52 -3.20 -16.72 6.00
N ASP A 53 -2.25 -16.44 5.11
CA ASP A 53 -0.85 -16.87 5.24
C ASP A 53 0.09 -15.69 5.56
N GLY A 54 1.30 -16.00 6.01
CA GLY A 54 2.39 -15.05 6.24
C GLY A 54 1.99 -13.86 7.11
N ASN A 55 2.23 -12.65 6.60
CA ASN A 55 1.96 -11.40 7.32
C ASN A 55 0.46 -11.15 7.52
N GLU A 56 -0.40 -11.64 6.63
CA GLU A 56 -1.84 -11.39 6.71
C GLU A 56 -2.44 -11.97 7.99
N ALA A 57 -2.10 -13.23 8.31
CA ALA A 57 -2.59 -13.90 9.52
C ALA A 57 -2.24 -13.10 10.77
N GLY A 58 -0.98 -12.70 10.91
CA GLY A 58 -0.51 -11.89 12.03
C GLY A 58 -1.20 -10.52 12.09
N LYS A 59 -1.34 -9.84 10.95
CA LYS A 59 -1.95 -8.50 10.89
C LYS A 59 -3.44 -8.52 11.20
N LEU A 60 -4.18 -9.52 10.75
CA LEU A 60 -5.60 -9.66 11.09
C LEU A 60 -5.80 -10.09 12.55
N ALA A 61 -4.92 -10.92 13.10
CA ALA A 61 -4.97 -11.29 14.52
C ALA A 61 -4.73 -10.07 15.42
N LEU A 62 -3.72 -9.25 15.09
CA LEU A 62 -3.48 -7.97 15.77
C LEU A 62 -4.68 -7.01 15.64
N ALA A 63 -5.30 -6.93 14.45
CA ALA A 63 -6.49 -6.13 14.25
C ALA A 63 -7.66 -6.61 15.12
N ARG A 64 -7.88 -7.92 15.19
CA ARG A 64 -8.91 -8.52 16.06
C ARG A 64 -8.66 -8.20 17.53
N GLN A 65 -7.43 -8.39 18.00
CA GLN A 65 -7.04 -8.10 19.39
C GLN A 65 -7.18 -6.61 19.73
N ALA A 66 -6.87 -5.70 18.80
CA ALA A 66 -7.00 -4.26 19.01
C ALA A 66 -8.46 -3.81 19.26
N VAL A 67 -9.43 -4.49 18.66
CA VAL A 67 -10.87 -4.20 18.83
C VAL A 67 -11.48 -4.97 20.01
N ASP A 68 -10.91 -6.13 20.37
CA ASP A 68 -11.35 -6.96 21.49
C ASP A 68 -10.15 -7.54 22.25
N PRO A 69 -9.65 -6.81 23.26
CA PRO A 69 -8.52 -7.25 24.08
C PRO A 69 -8.80 -8.56 24.86
N GLY A 70 -10.07 -8.94 25.01
CA GLY A 70 -10.47 -10.17 25.70
C GLY A 70 -10.38 -11.43 24.84
N TRP A 71 -10.08 -11.31 23.54
CA TRP A 71 -10.03 -12.46 22.63
C TRP A 71 -8.91 -13.43 22.98
N ILE A 72 -7.67 -12.94 23.15
CA ILE A 72 -6.52 -13.72 23.63
C ILE A 72 -5.70 -12.86 24.63
N PRO A 73 -6.18 -12.68 25.87
CA PRO A 73 -5.65 -11.68 26.80
C PRO A 73 -4.24 -12.00 27.33
N GLY A 74 -3.77 -13.24 27.20
CA GLY A 74 -2.45 -13.67 27.68
C GLY A 74 -1.34 -13.67 26.62
N ASP A 75 -1.66 -13.36 25.36
CA ASP A 75 -0.68 -13.42 24.28
C ASP A 75 0.19 -12.17 24.27
N TRP A 76 1.50 -12.33 24.47
CA TRP A 76 2.42 -11.19 24.57
C TRP A 76 2.54 -10.40 23.26
N TYR A 77 2.43 -11.06 22.11
CA TYR A 77 2.62 -10.45 20.79
C TYR A 77 1.38 -9.67 20.37
N LEU A 78 0.20 -10.26 20.54
CA LEU A 78 -1.07 -9.62 20.19
C LEU A 78 -1.40 -8.43 21.09
N ASN A 79 -0.94 -8.46 22.35
CA ASN A 79 -1.11 -7.36 23.29
C ASN A 79 -0.02 -6.27 23.19
N ASP A 80 0.96 -6.42 22.29
CA ASP A 80 1.89 -5.35 21.94
C ASP A 80 1.25 -4.40 20.93
N SER A 81 0.90 -3.18 21.37
CA SER A 81 0.12 -2.26 20.56
C SER A 81 0.94 -1.74 19.36
N GLN A 82 0.39 -1.92 18.16
CA GLN A 82 0.96 -1.40 16.92
C GLN A 82 0.22 -0.14 16.48
N GLY A 83 0.31 0.92 17.27
CA GLY A 83 -0.47 2.16 17.08
C GLY A 83 -0.25 2.84 15.73
N TYR A 84 0.89 2.62 15.08
CA TYR A 84 1.22 3.13 13.75
C TYR A 84 0.39 2.49 12.60
N GLN A 85 -0.47 1.50 12.89
CA GLN A 85 -1.42 0.87 11.95
C GLN A 85 -2.88 0.96 12.46
N TRP A 86 -3.17 1.95 13.30
CA TRP A 86 -4.44 2.09 14.02
C TRP A 86 -5.67 1.97 13.11
N LEU A 87 -5.71 2.69 11.98
CA LEU A 87 -6.91 2.71 11.14
C LEU A 87 -7.20 1.33 10.53
N PHE A 88 -6.16 0.63 10.10
CA PHE A 88 -6.30 -0.74 9.61
C PHE A 88 -6.85 -1.64 10.72
N GLN A 89 -6.26 -1.60 11.91
CA GLN A 89 -6.66 -2.46 13.03
C GLN A 89 -8.12 -2.24 13.43
N GLN A 90 -8.54 -0.98 13.55
CA GLN A 90 -9.90 -0.66 13.94
C GLN A 90 -10.96 -1.08 12.90
N LEU A 91 -10.65 -0.99 11.60
CA LEU A 91 -11.59 -1.38 10.55
C LEU A 91 -11.57 -2.89 10.34
N SER A 92 -10.40 -3.46 10.09
CA SER A 92 -10.22 -4.89 9.84
C SER A 92 -10.60 -5.75 11.04
N GLY A 93 -10.31 -5.29 12.26
CA GLY A 93 -10.66 -6.00 13.49
C GLY A 93 -12.15 -6.15 13.70
N ARG A 94 -12.94 -5.13 13.35
CA ARG A 94 -14.41 -5.20 13.37
C ARG A 94 -14.96 -6.14 12.30
N VAL A 95 -14.40 -6.08 11.09
CA VAL A 95 -14.78 -6.97 9.99
C VAL A 95 -14.50 -8.43 10.36
N VAL A 96 -13.31 -8.73 10.86
CA VAL A 96 -12.93 -10.07 11.32
C VAL A 96 -13.71 -10.50 12.55
N GLY A 97 -14.00 -9.59 13.49
CA GLY A 97 -14.84 -9.89 14.65
C GLY A 97 -16.27 -10.26 14.27
N TRP A 98 -16.81 -9.65 13.20
CA TRP A 98 -18.16 -9.93 12.72
C TRP A 98 -18.25 -11.18 11.82
N LEU A 99 -17.32 -11.35 10.89
CA LEU A 99 -17.38 -12.40 9.85
C LEU A 99 -16.49 -13.62 10.13
N GLY A 100 -15.60 -13.53 11.12
CA GLY A 100 -14.47 -14.45 11.29
C GLY A 100 -13.31 -14.14 10.34
N PHE A 101 -12.19 -14.81 10.55
CA PHE A 101 -10.95 -14.57 9.81
C PHE A 101 -11.05 -14.86 8.31
N GLY A 102 -11.63 -16.01 7.92
CA GLY A 102 -11.70 -16.43 6.52
C GLY A 102 -12.52 -15.46 5.65
N PRO A 103 -13.84 -15.35 5.88
CA PRO A 103 -14.68 -14.43 5.11
C PRO A 103 -14.29 -12.95 5.33
N GLY A 104 -13.83 -12.60 6.54
CA GLY A 104 -13.33 -11.25 6.84
C GLY A 104 -12.11 -10.87 6.00
N SER A 105 -11.14 -11.79 5.84
CA SER A 105 -9.98 -11.54 4.98
C SER A 105 -10.38 -11.36 3.52
N LEU A 106 -11.23 -12.26 2.98
CA LEU A 106 -11.69 -12.16 1.60
C LEU A 106 -12.42 -10.84 1.34
N LEU A 107 -13.27 -10.38 2.27
CA LEU A 107 -13.92 -9.08 2.16
C LEU A 107 -12.91 -7.94 2.16
N LEU A 108 -11.93 -7.95 3.08
CA LEU A 108 -10.89 -6.93 3.15
C LEU A 108 -10.02 -6.90 1.88
N ARG A 109 -9.66 -8.05 1.33
CA ARG A 109 -8.97 -8.17 0.03
C ARG A 109 -9.78 -7.52 -1.08
N LEU A 110 -11.07 -7.86 -1.22
CA LEU A 110 -11.97 -7.27 -2.23
C LEU A 110 -12.09 -5.75 -2.07
N LEU A 111 -12.21 -5.24 -0.85
CA LEU A 111 -12.24 -3.80 -0.58
C LEU A 111 -10.91 -3.13 -0.97
N GLY A 112 -9.78 -3.76 -0.62
CA GLY A 112 -8.44 -3.30 -0.99
C GLY A 112 -8.27 -3.24 -2.51
N TYR A 113 -8.65 -4.31 -3.22
CA TYR A 113 -8.56 -4.38 -4.68
C TYR A 113 -9.50 -3.38 -5.37
N GLY A 114 -10.71 -3.19 -4.84
CA GLY A 114 -11.65 -2.16 -5.31
C GLY A 114 -11.06 -0.75 -5.19
N LEU A 115 -10.42 -0.45 -4.06
CA LEU A 115 -9.76 0.83 -3.84
C LEU A 115 -8.56 1.01 -4.78
N TRP A 116 -7.76 -0.04 -4.97
CA TRP A 116 -6.67 -0.09 -5.94
C TRP A 116 -7.16 0.15 -7.37
N GLY A 117 -8.20 -0.55 -7.80
CA GLY A 117 -8.80 -0.37 -9.12
C GLY A 117 -9.29 1.06 -9.33
N TRP A 118 -9.95 1.65 -8.33
CA TRP A 118 -10.39 3.05 -8.38
C TRP A 118 -9.23 4.05 -8.45
N ALA A 119 -8.14 3.79 -7.72
CA ALA A 119 -6.94 4.61 -7.72
C ALA A 119 -6.20 4.51 -9.06
N LEU A 120 -5.93 3.29 -9.53
CA LEU A 120 -5.29 3.01 -10.83
C LEU A 120 -6.11 3.55 -12.01
N ALA A 121 -7.43 3.46 -11.98
CA ALA A 121 -8.29 4.09 -12.99
C ALA A 121 -8.12 5.62 -13.06
N GLY A 122 -7.77 6.27 -11.93
CA GLY A 122 -7.39 7.69 -11.89
C GLY A 122 -6.09 8.00 -12.66
N PHE A 123 -5.27 6.99 -12.93
CA PHE A 123 -4.06 7.08 -13.73
C PHE A 123 -4.27 6.71 -15.18
N THR A 124 -4.93 5.57 -15.43
CA THR A 124 -5.01 4.96 -16.75
C THR A 124 -6.01 5.67 -17.66
N VAL A 125 -7.13 6.18 -17.12
CA VAL A 125 -8.13 6.90 -17.94
C VAL A 125 -7.56 8.20 -18.54
N PRO A 126 -6.87 9.07 -17.78
CA PRO A 126 -6.20 10.24 -18.38
C PRO A 126 -5.13 9.90 -19.41
N LEU A 127 -4.57 8.68 -19.39
CA LEU A 127 -3.62 8.21 -20.39
C LEU A 127 -4.30 7.65 -21.66
N GLY A 128 -5.64 7.64 -21.70
CA GLY A 128 -6.40 7.08 -22.82
C GLY A 128 -6.35 5.55 -22.89
N LEU A 129 -5.92 4.87 -21.83
CA LEU A 129 -5.84 3.41 -21.84
C LEU A 129 -7.25 2.81 -21.75
N PRO A 130 -7.62 1.89 -22.67
CA PRO A 130 -8.88 1.19 -22.58
C PRO A 130 -8.90 0.28 -21.34
N PRO A 131 -10.09 -0.04 -20.77
CA PRO A 131 -10.21 -0.79 -19.53
C PRO A 131 -9.45 -2.13 -19.54
N ALA A 132 -9.49 -2.84 -20.66
CA ALA A 132 -8.78 -4.11 -20.82
C ALA A 132 -7.26 -3.97 -20.73
N LEU A 133 -6.68 -2.95 -21.36
CA LEU A 133 -5.24 -2.70 -21.31
C LEU A 133 -4.81 -2.19 -19.92
N ALA A 134 -5.64 -1.36 -19.30
CA ALA A 134 -5.44 -0.93 -17.91
C ALA A 134 -5.46 -2.13 -16.94
N ALA A 135 -6.40 -3.05 -17.11
CA ALA A 135 -6.50 -4.27 -16.31
C ALA A 135 -5.34 -5.24 -16.58
N LEU A 136 -4.92 -5.41 -17.84
CA LEU A 136 -3.75 -6.19 -18.21
C LEU A 136 -2.47 -5.64 -17.55
N ALA A 137 -2.26 -4.33 -17.63
CA ALA A 137 -1.11 -3.69 -16.99
C ALA A 137 -1.12 -3.89 -15.46
N ALA A 138 -2.29 -3.77 -14.83
CA ALA A 138 -2.44 -4.04 -13.40
C ALA A 138 -2.19 -5.52 -13.05
N GLY A 139 -2.65 -6.46 -13.89
CA GLY A 139 -2.40 -7.88 -13.72
C GLY A 139 -0.93 -8.24 -13.84
N LEU A 140 -0.25 -7.75 -14.89
CA LEU A 140 1.19 -7.94 -15.08
C LEU A 140 2.00 -7.35 -13.91
N PHE A 141 1.63 -6.15 -13.45
CA PHE A 141 2.22 -5.56 -12.26
C PHE A 141 1.99 -6.44 -11.03
N SER A 142 0.78 -7.00 -10.87
CA SER A 142 0.44 -7.82 -9.70
C SER A 142 1.23 -9.13 -9.64
N LEU A 143 1.58 -9.70 -10.79
CA LEU A 143 2.40 -10.92 -10.91
C LEU A 143 3.89 -10.68 -10.63
N GLN A 144 4.38 -9.44 -10.79
CA GLN A 144 5.79 -9.09 -10.68
C GLN A 144 5.95 -7.81 -9.85
N GLN A 145 5.69 -7.94 -8.55
CA GLN A 145 5.88 -6.87 -7.57
C GLN A 145 7.24 -7.02 -6.87
N GLY A 146 7.76 -5.93 -6.32
CA GLY A 146 8.94 -5.96 -5.45
C GLY A 146 10.26 -5.89 -6.20
N VAL A 147 10.60 -4.70 -6.72
CA VAL A 147 11.93 -4.41 -7.28
C VAL A 147 13.02 -4.42 -6.19
N VAL A 148 12.65 -4.09 -4.96
CA VAL A 148 13.56 -4.03 -3.80
C VAL A 148 12.96 -4.82 -2.65
N ALA A 149 13.75 -5.70 -2.04
CA ALA A 149 13.37 -6.53 -0.89
C ALA A 149 12.16 -7.48 -1.10
N ALA A 150 11.76 -7.73 -2.35
CA ALA A 150 10.57 -8.53 -2.69
C ALA A 150 9.28 -8.02 -2.01
N GLU A 151 9.22 -6.73 -1.69
CA GLU A 151 8.04 -6.13 -1.05
C GLU A 151 6.91 -5.98 -2.05
N TRP A 152 5.73 -6.49 -1.69
CA TRP A 152 4.52 -6.35 -2.49
C TRP A 152 3.65 -5.18 -2.01
N MET A 153 2.93 -4.59 -2.94
CA MET A 153 2.01 -3.48 -2.72
C MET A 153 0.55 -3.94 -2.61
N VAL A 154 0.17 -4.99 -3.36
CA VAL A 154 -1.18 -5.54 -3.41
C VAL A 154 -1.11 -7.08 -3.38
N GLY A 155 -2.03 -7.73 -2.68
CA GLY A 155 -2.09 -9.19 -2.61
C GLY A 155 -2.85 -9.67 -1.39
N SER A 156 -2.42 -9.25 -0.20
CA SER A 156 -3.01 -9.65 1.09
C SER A 156 -3.91 -8.59 1.72
N ALA A 157 -4.74 -8.99 2.69
CA ALA A 157 -5.49 -8.10 3.57
C ALA A 157 -4.59 -7.49 4.65
N GLU A 158 -3.72 -6.56 4.24
CA GLU A 158 -2.72 -5.94 5.10
C GLU A 158 -2.78 -4.41 5.07
N PRO A 159 -2.27 -3.73 6.12
CA PRO A 159 -2.27 -2.27 6.17
C PRO A 159 -1.60 -1.62 4.96
N LYS A 160 -0.53 -2.22 4.42
CA LYS A 160 0.20 -1.67 3.25
C LYS A 160 -0.66 -1.62 1.99
N THR A 161 -1.56 -2.58 1.78
CA THR A 161 -2.43 -2.62 0.59
C THR A 161 -3.36 -1.42 0.55
N PHE A 162 -3.97 -1.05 1.67
CA PHE A 162 -4.81 0.14 1.76
C PHE A 162 -3.99 1.43 1.72
N ALA A 163 -2.81 1.45 2.34
CA ALA A 163 -1.93 2.61 2.32
C ALA A 163 -1.47 2.98 0.90
N TYR A 164 -1.06 1.99 0.09
CA TYR A 164 -0.68 2.24 -1.30
C TYR A 164 -1.86 2.71 -2.16
N ALA A 165 -3.05 2.14 -1.98
CA ALA A 165 -4.24 2.59 -2.68
C ALA A 165 -4.59 4.05 -2.35
N ALA A 166 -4.52 4.42 -1.06
CA ALA A 166 -4.68 5.80 -0.61
C ALA A 166 -3.59 6.72 -1.18
N LEU A 167 -2.33 6.29 -1.19
CA LEU A 167 -1.22 7.06 -1.77
C LEU A 167 -1.40 7.30 -3.28
N LEU A 168 -1.89 6.31 -4.02
CA LEU A 168 -2.24 6.45 -5.43
C LEU A 168 -3.40 7.44 -5.64
N LEU A 169 -4.40 7.45 -4.76
CA LEU A 169 -5.45 8.48 -4.78
C LEU A 169 -4.88 9.88 -4.46
N ALA A 170 -3.96 9.98 -3.50
CA ALA A 170 -3.27 11.23 -3.17
C ALA A 170 -2.51 11.76 -4.39
N TYR A 171 -1.75 10.91 -5.08
CA TYR A 171 -1.02 11.27 -6.29
C TYR A 171 -1.98 11.67 -7.44
N THR A 172 -3.13 11.00 -7.59
CA THR A 172 -4.14 11.41 -8.58
C THR A 172 -4.67 12.81 -8.28
N ALA A 173 -5.02 13.09 -7.02
CA ALA A 173 -5.49 14.40 -6.58
C ALA A 173 -4.40 15.48 -6.73
N TRP A 174 -3.14 15.14 -6.44
CA TRP A 174 -1.98 15.98 -6.65
C TRP A 174 -1.84 16.40 -8.12
N ARG A 175 -1.94 15.46 -9.07
CA ARG A 175 -1.88 15.76 -10.51
C ARG A 175 -2.99 16.72 -10.94
N GLN A 176 -4.17 16.58 -10.33
CA GLN A 176 -5.34 17.44 -10.58
C GLN A 176 -5.29 18.77 -9.82
N ARG A 177 -4.21 19.04 -9.07
CA ARG A 177 -4.09 20.22 -8.17
C ARG A 177 -5.20 20.34 -7.14
N ARG A 178 -5.81 19.21 -6.76
CA ARG A 178 -6.82 19.11 -5.70
C ARG A 178 -6.11 18.89 -4.37
N TRP A 179 -5.54 19.96 -3.82
CA TRP A 179 -4.67 19.91 -2.65
C TRP A 179 -5.36 19.35 -1.39
N TRP A 180 -6.63 19.69 -1.16
CA TRP A 180 -7.38 19.15 -0.03
C TRP A 180 -7.56 17.62 -0.11
N PRO A 181 -8.12 17.03 -1.19
CA PRO A 181 -8.15 15.59 -1.35
C PRO A 181 -6.76 14.94 -1.34
N CYS A 182 -5.74 15.59 -1.93
CA CYS A 182 -4.36 15.11 -1.87
C CYS A 182 -3.90 14.94 -0.42
N GLY A 183 -4.18 15.93 0.44
CA GLY A 183 -3.89 15.85 1.86
C GLY A 183 -4.68 14.76 2.59
N LEU A 184 -5.99 14.69 2.39
CA LEU A 184 -6.82 13.64 3.00
C LEU A 184 -6.30 12.24 2.67
N TYR A 185 -6.05 11.94 1.40
CA TYR A 185 -5.54 10.63 1.00
C TYR A 185 -4.11 10.37 1.49
N SER A 186 -3.28 11.41 1.58
CA SER A 186 -1.95 11.33 2.20
C SER A 186 -2.03 10.95 3.68
N GLY A 187 -2.94 11.59 4.42
CA GLY A 187 -3.16 11.29 5.84
C GLY A 187 -3.74 9.89 6.05
N LEU A 188 -4.68 9.48 5.19
CA LEU A 188 -5.22 8.10 5.19
C LEU A 188 -4.11 7.07 4.94
N ALA A 189 -3.20 7.32 3.99
CA ALA A 189 -2.08 6.42 3.74
C ALA A 189 -1.20 6.25 4.98
N CYS A 190 -0.87 7.34 5.68
CA CYS A 190 -0.13 7.28 6.95
C CYS A 190 -0.90 6.55 8.05
N SER A 191 -2.22 6.76 8.13
CA SER A 191 -3.06 6.12 9.14
C SER A 191 -3.22 4.60 8.95
N PHE A 192 -3.18 4.13 7.71
CA PHE A 192 -3.11 2.70 7.43
C PHE A 192 -1.73 2.13 7.69
N HIS A 193 -0.68 2.78 7.19
CA HIS A 193 0.68 2.28 7.33
C HIS A 193 1.69 3.44 7.34
N LEU A 194 2.20 3.78 8.53
CA LEU A 194 3.06 4.96 8.72
C LEU A 194 4.27 5.04 7.77
N LEU A 195 4.98 3.93 7.53
CA LEU A 195 6.14 3.94 6.62
C LEU A 195 5.74 4.22 5.16
N VAL A 196 4.82 3.44 4.59
CA VAL A 196 4.33 3.61 3.21
C VAL A 196 3.75 5.01 3.02
N GLY A 197 2.87 5.44 3.92
CA GLY A 197 2.30 6.78 3.88
C GLY A 197 3.36 7.87 4.03
N GLY A 198 4.24 7.77 5.03
CA GLY A 198 5.27 8.76 5.32
C GLY A 198 6.23 8.98 4.15
N PHE A 199 6.83 7.91 3.62
CA PHE A 199 7.68 8.02 2.43
C PHE A 199 6.90 8.52 1.21
N GLY A 200 5.64 8.13 1.07
CA GLY A 200 4.75 8.63 0.02
C GLY A 200 4.50 10.13 0.10
N VAL A 201 4.21 10.67 1.29
CA VAL A 201 4.01 12.10 1.52
C VAL A 201 5.30 12.88 1.26
N LEU A 202 6.44 12.39 1.74
CA LEU A 202 7.75 12.99 1.46
C LEU A 202 8.04 13.03 -0.04
N SER A 203 7.73 11.95 -0.75
CA SER A 203 7.88 11.88 -2.21
C SER A 203 6.99 12.88 -2.94
N LEU A 204 5.70 12.99 -2.56
CA LEU A 204 4.79 13.97 -3.12
C LEU A 204 5.24 15.41 -2.81
N ALA A 205 5.74 15.67 -1.60
CA ALA A 205 6.29 16.96 -1.22
C ALA A 205 7.51 17.30 -2.10
N GLY A 206 8.43 16.34 -2.29
CA GLY A 206 9.56 16.46 -3.19
C GLY A 206 9.16 16.73 -4.64
N LEU A 207 8.19 15.99 -5.18
CA LEU A 207 7.65 16.23 -6.53
C LEU A 207 7.04 17.63 -6.66
N THR A 208 6.39 18.11 -5.60
CA THR A 208 5.83 19.47 -5.59
C THR A 208 6.94 20.52 -5.54
N LEU A 209 8.03 20.29 -4.77
CA LEU A 209 9.21 21.17 -4.72
C LEU A 209 9.83 21.28 -6.12
N LEU A 210 10.06 20.13 -6.76
CA LEU A 210 10.66 20.06 -8.10
C LEU A 210 9.78 20.72 -9.16
N ARG A 211 8.45 20.56 -9.09
CA ARG A 211 7.53 21.11 -10.10
C ARG A 211 7.30 22.61 -9.93
N ALA A 212 7.21 23.11 -8.70
CA ALA A 212 6.92 24.52 -8.44
C ALA A 212 8.18 25.41 -8.50
N GLY A 213 9.37 24.80 -8.41
CA GLY A 213 10.61 25.51 -8.12
C GLY A 213 10.57 26.19 -6.74
N TRP A 214 11.52 27.08 -6.46
CA TRP A 214 11.56 27.83 -5.19
C TRP A 214 10.39 28.83 -5.01
N ARG A 215 9.65 29.13 -6.09
CA ARG A 215 8.49 30.04 -6.08
C ARG A 215 7.20 29.35 -5.60
N TRP A 216 7.33 28.43 -4.65
CA TRP A 216 6.19 27.74 -4.06
C TRP A 216 5.26 28.75 -3.39
N ARG A 217 4.11 29.01 -4.03
CA ARG A 217 3.06 29.87 -3.49
C ARG A 217 2.36 29.14 -2.32
N ARG A 218 2.49 29.72 -1.12
CA ARG A 218 1.79 29.37 0.14
C ARG A 218 0.32 28.91 0.02
N PRO A 219 -0.56 29.44 -0.86
CA PRO A 219 -1.96 29.01 -0.93
C PRO A 219 -2.24 27.53 -1.23
N SER A 220 -1.27 26.77 -1.75
CA SER A 220 -1.44 25.33 -2.03
C SER A 220 -1.17 24.40 -0.85
N LEU A 221 -0.42 24.88 0.17
CA LEU A 221 0.00 24.07 1.31
C LEU A 221 -1.08 23.92 2.36
N ALA A 222 -1.75 25.02 2.71
CA ALA A 222 -2.79 25.01 3.75
C ALA A 222 -3.87 23.93 3.53
N PRO A 223 -4.53 23.83 2.35
CA PRO A 223 -5.52 22.78 2.14
C PRO A 223 -4.92 21.37 2.18
N TRP A 224 -3.69 21.17 1.73
CA TRP A 224 -3.00 19.89 1.86
C TRP A 224 -2.76 19.55 3.33
N THR A 225 -2.11 20.43 4.08
CA THR A 225 -1.77 20.19 5.48
C THR A 225 -3.02 19.93 6.32
N TRP A 226 -4.10 20.68 6.10
CA TRP A 226 -5.35 20.44 6.84
C TRP A 226 -5.99 19.11 6.49
N GLY A 227 -6.06 18.74 5.20
CA GLY A 227 -6.57 17.43 4.80
C GLY A 227 -5.74 16.29 5.37
N PHE A 228 -4.40 16.46 5.36
CA PHE A 228 -3.46 15.50 5.94
C PHE A 228 -3.69 15.32 7.43
N LEU A 229 -3.67 16.41 8.20
CA LEU A 229 -3.84 16.37 9.65
C LEU A 229 -5.18 15.74 10.03
N LEU A 230 -6.27 16.11 9.35
CA LEU A 230 -7.59 15.55 9.62
C LEU A 230 -7.61 14.01 9.50
N ALA A 231 -7.00 13.46 8.45
CA ALA A 231 -6.99 12.01 8.23
C ALA A 231 -5.88 11.27 9.02
N ALA A 232 -4.75 11.93 9.31
CA ALA A 232 -3.62 11.36 10.03
C ALA A 232 -3.79 11.43 11.56
N LEU A 233 -4.66 12.32 12.07
CA LEU A 233 -4.79 12.61 13.50
C LEU A 233 -4.93 11.37 14.38
N PRO A 234 -5.80 10.38 14.09
CA PRO A 234 -5.93 9.21 14.95
C PRO A 234 -4.64 8.40 15.07
N ALA A 235 -3.92 8.22 13.97
CA ALA A 235 -2.65 7.48 13.98
C ALA A 235 -1.53 8.29 14.65
N LEU A 236 -1.51 9.61 14.48
CA LEU A 236 -0.56 10.48 15.18
C LEU A 236 -0.76 10.41 16.70
N LEU A 237 -2.00 10.45 17.18
CA LEU A 237 -2.32 10.28 18.59
C LEU A 237 -1.87 8.92 19.11
N ALA A 238 -2.19 7.84 18.39
CA ALA A 238 -1.78 6.48 18.78
C ALA A 238 -0.24 6.33 18.85
N VAL A 239 0.50 6.95 17.93
CA VAL A 239 1.98 6.95 17.96
C VAL A 239 2.50 7.76 19.14
N VAL A 240 1.92 8.93 19.43
CA VAL A 240 2.31 9.76 20.58
C VAL A 240 2.05 9.00 21.89
N GLU A 241 0.90 8.36 22.03
CA GLU A 241 0.58 7.52 23.19
C GLU A 241 1.57 6.36 23.34
N GLN A 242 1.93 5.69 22.24
CA GLN A 242 2.92 4.62 22.26
C GLN A 242 4.31 5.12 22.70
N LEU A 243 4.74 6.29 22.24
CA LEU A 243 6.03 6.89 22.59
C LEU A 243 6.06 7.37 24.05
N LEU A 244 4.97 7.99 24.53
CA LEU A 244 4.87 8.48 25.91
C LEU A 244 4.64 7.34 26.91
N GLY A 245 3.82 6.36 26.55
CA GLY A 245 3.51 5.19 27.38
C GLY A 245 4.68 4.21 27.48
N GLY A 246 5.43 4.01 26.40
CA GLY A 246 6.68 3.23 26.41
C GLY A 246 7.74 3.81 27.36
N ALA A 247 7.73 5.13 27.58
CA ALA A 247 8.60 5.78 28.56
C ALA A 247 8.21 5.50 30.02
N ALA A 248 6.93 5.20 30.28
CA ALA A 248 6.43 4.84 31.61
C ALA A 248 6.72 3.37 31.94
N HIS A 249 6.53 2.45 31.00
CA HIS A 249 6.68 1.01 31.27
C HIS A 249 8.15 0.59 31.50
N ARG A 250 9.13 1.30 30.92
CA ARG A 250 10.57 1.07 31.15
C ARG A 250 11.05 1.47 32.55
N ARG A 251 10.23 2.17 33.35
CA ARG A 251 10.61 2.60 34.71
C ARG A 251 10.24 1.60 35.80
N SER A 252 9.50 0.54 35.48
CA SER A 252 9.35 -0.58 36.39
C SER A 252 10.64 -1.40 36.34
N PRO A 253 11.47 -1.41 37.40
CA PRO A 253 12.55 -2.39 37.47
C PRO A 253 11.93 -3.79 37.30
N PRO A 254 12.65 -4.76 36.75
CA PRO A 254 12.20 -6.15 36.72
C PRO A 254 12.11 -6.68 38.16
N GLY A 255 11.07 -6.25 38.88
CA GLY A 255 10.69 -6.65 40.23
C GLY A 255 10.02 -8.02 40.23
N GLY A 256 10.39 -8.87 39.28
CA GLY A 256 10.24 -10.31 39.41
C GLY A 256 11.45 -10.82 40.15
N ALA A 257 11.48 -10.59 41.47
CA ALA A 257 12.21 -11.48 42.35
C ALA A 257 11.74 -12.89 42.00
N CYS A 258 12.59 -13.63 41.28
CA CYS A 258 12.48 -15.08 41.14
C CYS A 258 12.60 -15.62 42.57
N ARG A 259 11.48 -15.64 43.30
CA ARG A 259 11.37 -16.27 44.61
C ARG A 259 11.57 -17.76 44.34
N ARG A 260 12.82 -18.20 44.37
CA ARG A 260 13.17 -19.60 44.56
C ARG A 260 12.43 -20.04 45.81
N ARG A 261 11.32 -20.76 45.65
CA ARG A 261 10.84 -21.62 46.74
C ARG A 261 11.92 -22.68 46.92
N ALA A 262 12.80 -22.46 47.88
CA ALA A 262 13.59 -23.54 48.45
C ALA A 262 12.60 -24.58 48.99
N GLY A 263 12.47 -25.73 48.32
CA GLY A 263 11.72 -26.86 48.87
C GLY A 263 10.83 -27.66 47.92
N SER A 264 10.66 -27.30 46.64
CA SER A 264 9.97 -28.21 45.70
C SER A 264 10.80 -28.42 44.45
N THR A 265 11.32 -29.64 44.32
CA THR A 265 11.77 -30.28 43.09
C THR A 265 10.65 -30.24 42.06
N TRP A 266 10.49 -29.11 41.38
CA TRP A 266 9.79 -29.07 40.11
C TRP A 266 10.74 -29.65 39.08
N CYS A 267 10.48 -30.90 38.72
CA CYS A 267 10.88 -31.46 37.46
C CYS A 267 10.43 -30.49 36.35
N CYS A 268 11.35 -29.64 35.88
CA CYS A 268 11.30 -29.16 34.51
C CYS A 268 11.57 -30.37 33.63
N ALA A 269 10.56 -31.22 33.43
CA ALA A 269 10.48 -32.10 32.29
C ALA A 269 10.22 -31.21 31.06
N ILE A 270 11.29 -30.55 30.61
CA ILE A 270 11.41 -30.18 29.21
C ILE A 270 11.65 -31.52 28.51
N PRO A 271 10.77 -32.00 27.62
CA PRO A 271 11.10 -33.14 26.79
C PRO A 271 12.22 -32.70 25.84
N THR A 272 13.45 -32.94 26.26
CA THR A 272 14.66 -32.91 25.43
C THR A 272 14.72 -34.19 24.62
N THR A 273 13.75 -34.37 23.71
CA THR A 273 13.78 -35.45 22.72
C THR A 273 13.25 -34.93 21.40
N CYS A 274 14.08 -34.13 20.71
CA CYS A 274 14.12 -34.03 19.26
C CYS A 274 15.45 -33.37 18.86
N CYS A 275 16.55 -34.05 19.18
CA CYS A 275 17.81 -33.86 18.49
C CYS A 275 17.84 -34.96 17.41
N PRO A 276 17.58 -34.67 16.13
CA PRO A 276 17.85 -35.66 15.09
C PRO A 276 19.35 -35.77 14.96
N ALA A 277 19.84 -36.99 15.15
CA ALA A 277 21.22 -37.37 14.94
C ALA A 277 21.75 -36.84 13.60
N ALA A 278 22.88 -36.15 13.68
CA ALA A 278 23.76 -35.92 12.55
C ALA A 278 24.08 -37.27 11.89
N GLY A 279 23.66 -37.47 10.64
CA GLY A 279 23.95 -38.72 9.95
C GLY A 279 23.30 -38.88 8.60
N ARG A 280 23.83 -38.19 7.58
CA ARG A 280 24.35 -38.77 6.32
C ARG A 280 24.53 -37.71 5.25
N ARG A 281 25.74 -37.68 4.69
CA ARG A 281 26.05 -37.04 3.40
C ARG A 281 25.25 -37.74 2.32
N ALA A 282 24.52 -36.97 1.53
CA ALA A 282 24.05 -37.39 0.21
C ALA A 282 24.71 -36.47 -0.81
N THR A 283 25.74 -37.00 -1.46
CA THR A 283 26.30 -36.54 -2.72
C THR A 283 25.32 -36.89 -3.83
N GLY A 284 24.92 -35.94 -4.68
CA GLY A 284 24.16 -36.22 -5.91
C GLY A 284 23.75 -34.95 -6.66
N PRO A 285 23.58 -35.02 -7.99
CA PRO A 285 24.30 -34.13 -8.92
C PRO A 285 23.49 -32.93 -9.43
N GLY A 286 24.23 -31.96 -9.96
CA GLY A 286 23.71 -30.74 -10.57
C GLY A 286 22.93 -30.94 -11.86
N TRP A 287 22.15 -29.90 -12.15
CA TRP A 287 21.58 -29.50 -13.44
C TRP A 287 21.61 -27.95 -13.36
N GLY A 288 22.18 -27.21 -14.30
CA GLY A 288 21.81 -27.20 -15.71
C GLY A 288 20.94 -25.97 -15.91
#